data_AF-A0A1I3PQ72-F1
#
_entry.id   AF-A0A1I3PQ72-F1
#
_cell.length_a   1.000
_cell.length_b   1.000
_cell.length_c   1.000
_cell.angle_alpha   90.00
_cell.angle_beta   90.00
_cell.angle_gamma   90.00
#
_symmetry.space_group_name_H-M   'P 1'
#
loop_
_entity.id
_entity.type
_entity.pdbx_description
1 polymer ?
#
loop_
_entity_poly.entity_id
_entity_poly.type
_entity_poly.pdbx_seq_one_letter_code
_entity_poly.pdbx_strand_id
1 'polypeptide(L)'
;MAEEDTDRPSEGHPVLTGVVALVAVALTVGLILGGGALAVSRVLGIGGSDEATSGSTVQETMFLPPVEPTNPDSEPLLTLAPNPEGSVSQFPSDEPSEEEPESSISLQAGQTEVGAMERIDLTGVYPGGEGAILQVQQFENGTWGDFPVTATVSNETFTTYIQTGKPGPNRFRVVDTDDDEISNEVKVTIG
;
A
#
# COMPACT_ATOMS: atom_id res chain seq x y z
N MET A 1 20.01 49.21 29.01
CA MET A 1 19.46 48.99 27.66
C MET A 1 20.25 47.82 27.10
N ALA A 2 19.59 46.68 26.88
CA ALA A 2 20.17 45.53 26.21
C ALA A 2 19.99 45.75 24.70
N GLU A 3 21.06 45.56 23.94
CA GLU A 3 21.01 45.57 22.47
C GLU A 3 21.54 44.20 22.03
N GLU A 4 20.60 43.26 21.90
CA GLU A 4 20.69 42.15 20.95
C GLU A 4 20.77 42.76 19.55
N ASP A 5 21.93 42.65 18.89
CA ASP A 5 22.02 42.78 17.44
C ASP A 5 22.32 41.41 16.86
N THR A 6 21.21 40.73 16.61
CA THR A 6 20.92 39.70 15.61
C THR A 6 22.09 39.25 14.72
N ASP A 7 22.51 38.01 14.94
CA ASP A 7 23.06 37.10 13.92
C ASP A 7 22.23 37.21 12.62
N ARG A 8 22.82 37.80 11.57
CA ARG A 8 22.24 37.84 10.21
C ARG A 8 23.19 37.20 9.20
N PRO A 9 22.63 36.58 8.16
CA PRO A 9 23.01 35.26 7.69
C PRO A 9 24.21 35.33 6.74
N SER A 10 24.95 34.22 6.71
CA SER A 10 26.01 33.96 5.74
C SER A 10 25.50 34.15 4.30
N GLU A 11 25.97 35.19 3.64
CA GLU A 11 25.81 35.43 2.21
C GLU A 11 26.37 34.25 1.40
N GLY A 12 25.46 33.42 0.89
CA GLY A 12 25.48 32.90 -0.47
C GLY A 12 26.49 31.81 -0.82
N HIS A 13 26.20 30.56 -0.45
CA HIS A 13 26.31 29.37 -1.34
C HIS A 13 25.56 28.20 -0.66
N PRO A 14 24.23 28.09 -0.82
CA PRO A 14 23.42 27.12 -0.07
C PRO A 14 23.88 25.67 -0.28
N VAL A 15 24.34 25.34 -1.49
CA VAL A 15 24.91 24.02 -1.80
C VAL A 15 26.24 23.80 -1.07
N LEU A 16 27.10 24.81 -1.00
CA LEU A 16 28.40 24.71 -0.33
C LEU A 16 28.22 24.56 1.19
N THR A 17 27.33 25.34 1.79
CA THR A 17 26.98 25.22 3.22
C THR A 17 26.37 23.86 3.53
N GLY A 18 25.50 23.36 2.65
CA GLY A 18 24.93 22.02 2.75
C GLY A 18 25.98 20.92 2.70
N VAL A 19 26.93 20.98 1.75
CA VAL A 19 28.01 20.00 1.63
C VAL A 19 28.95 20.04 2.84
N VAL A 20 29.31 21.23 3.34
CA VAL A 20 30.14 21.37 4.55
C VAL A 20 29.44 20.78 5.77
N ALA A 21 28.13 21.06 5.92
CA ALA A 21 27.33 20.49 7.00
C ALA A 21 27.27 18.95 6.90
N LEU A 22 27.05 18.40 5.71
CA LEU A 22 26.99 16.96 5.47
C LEU A 22 28.32 16.28 5.81
N VAL A 23 29.45 16.86 5.39
CA VAL A 23 30.79 16.34 5.72
C VAL A 23 31.04 16.36 7.23
N ALA A 24 30.65 17.43 7.93
CA ALA A 24 30.80 17.51 9.38
C ALA A 24 29.96 16.44 10.12
N VAL A 25 28.73 16.20 9.67
CA VAL A 25 27.86 15.15 10.22
C VAL A 25 28.41 13.75 9.91
N ALA A 26 28.87 13.50 8.69
CA ALA A 26 29.45 12.21 8.32
C ALA A 26 30.70 11.87 9.14
N LEU A 27 31.57 12.85 9.40
CA LEU A 27 32.76 12.66 10.22
C LEU A 27 32.43 12.36 11.69
N THR A 28 31.42 13.04 12.25
CA THR A 28 31.02 12.83 13.65
C THR A 28 30.38 11.45 13.84
N VAL A 29 29.42 11.07 12.99
CA VAL A 29 28.77 9.76 13.02
C VAL A 29 29.77 8.64 12.73
N GLY A 30 30.62 8.82 11.72
CA GLY A 30 31.67 7.86 11.37
C GLY A 30 32.69 7.63 12.49
N LEU A 31 33.08 8.67 13.23
CA LEU A 31 34.00 8.54 14.36
C LEU A 31 33.36 7.81 15.54
N ILE A 32 32.07 8.04 15.81
CA ILE A 32 31.33 7.36 16.88
C ILE A 32 31.17 5.86 16.56
N LEU A 33 30.67 5.53 15.36
CA LEU A 33 30.44 4.14 14.95
C LEU A 33 31.76 3.39 14.71
N GLY A 34 32.71 4.00 14.02
CA GLY A 34 34.03 3.41 13.76
C GLY A 34 34.87 3.23 15.02
N GLY A 35 34.82 4.21 15.94
CA GLY A 35 35.46 4.11 17.25
C GLY A 35 34.88 2.97 18.09
N GLY A 36 33.55 2.78 18.06
CA GLY A 36 32.87 1.67 18.74
C GLY A 36 33.26 0.29 18.20
N ALA A 37 33.26 0.09 16.89
CA ALA A 37 33.55 -1.21 16.27
C ALA A 37 34.99 -1.70 16.52
N LEU A 38 35.98 -0.80 16.55
CA LEU A 38 37.38 -1.15 16.85
C LEU A 38 37.60 -1.50 18.32
N ALA A 39 36.73 -1.06 19.25
CA ALA A 39 36.80 -1.44 20.65
C ALA A 39 36.20 -2.84 20.92
N VAL A 40 35.24 -3.29 20.12
CA VAL A 40 34.55 -4.59 20.30
C VAL A 40 35.36 -5.76 19.71
N SER A 41 36.09 -5.54 18.62
CA SER A 41 36.83 -6.59 17.89
C SER A 41 38.04 -7.19 18.65
N ARG A 42 38.45 -6.61 19.80
CA ARG A 42 39.48 -7.21 20.66
C ARG A 42 38.95 -8.12 21.77
N VAL A 43 37.64 -8.16 22.03
CA VAL A 43 37.06 -8.95 23.13
C VAL A 43 36.35 -10.21 22.63
N LEU A 44 35.79 -10.21 21.42
CA LEU A 44 35.13 -11.37 20.84
C LEU A 44 35.90 -11.89 19.63
N GLY A 45 36.85 -12.79 19.91
CA GLY A 45 37.49 -13.59 18.87
C GLY A 45 36.44 -14.34 18.05
N ILE A 46 36.29 -13.95 16.78
CA ILE A 46 35.46 -14.63 15.80
C ILE A 46 36.16 -15.93 15.38
N GLY A 47 35.52 -17.04 15.68
CA GLY A 47 35.86 -18.36 15.20
C GLY A 47 34.60 -19.21 15.21
N GLY A 48 34.34 -19.93 14.12
CA GLY A 48 33.31 -20.97 14.06
C GLY A 48 32.23 -20.73 13.02
N SER A 49 32.57 -20.99 11.77
CA SER A 49 31.69 -21.58 10.77
C SER A 49 31.01 -22.84 11.30
N ASP A 50 29.72 -23.06 11.01
CA ASP A 50 29.08 -24.38 10.81
C ASP A 50 27.67 -24.11 10.25
N GLU A 51 27.48 -24.15 8.92
CA GLU A 51 27.17 -25.33 8.11
C GLU A 51 25.68 -25.71 8.18
N ALA A 52 24.92 -25.18 7.22
CA ALA A 52 23.52 -25.51 6.99
C ALA A 52 23.41 -26.88 6.31
N THR A 53 22.86 -27.87 7.01
CA THR A 53 22.43 -29.14 6.39
C THR A 53 20.96 -29.05 6.00
N SER A 54 20.70 -28.89 4.71
CA SER A 54 19.38 -29.03 4.09
C SER A 54 19.02 -30.50 3.93
N GLY A 55 18.01 -30.97 4.65
CA GLY A 55 17.39 -32.29 4.45
C GLY A 55 16.05 -32.16 3.71
N SER A 56 16.04 -32.49 2.42
CA SER A 56 14.85 -32.82 1.60
C SER A 56 14.88 -34.36 1.44
N THR A 57 13.82 -35.17 1.44
CA THR A 57 12.47 -35.10 0.87
C THR A 57 11.59 -36.14 1.58
N VAL A 58 10.40 -35.79 2.08
CA VAL A 58 9.32 -36.77 2.37
C VAL A 58 8.15 -36.43 1.47
N GLN A 59 7.91 -37.29 0.48
CA GLN A 59 6.75 -37.23 -0.39
C GLN A 59 5.54 -37.78 0.36
N GLU A 60 4.80 -36.91 1.04
CA GLU A 60 3.48 -37.21 1.58
C GLU A 60 2.46 -37.12 0.44
N THR A 61 2.04 -38.26 -0.11
CA THR A 61 0.99 -38.31 -1.14
C THR A 61 -0.37 -38.11 -0.48
N MET A 62 -1.01 -36.96 -0.70
CA MET A 62 -2.39 -36.71 -0.24
C MET A 62 -3.40 -37.54 -1.04
N PHE A 63 -4.27 -38.26 -0.32
CA PHE A 63 -5.42 -38.98 -0.86
C PHE A 63 -6.60 -38.02 -1.06
N LEU A 64 -7.10 -37.88 -2.28
CA LEU A 64 -8.36 -37.19 -2.56
C LEU A 64 -9.50 -38.22 -2.61
N PRO A 65 -10.61 -38.02 -1.88
CA PRO A 65 -11.79 -38.86 -2.02
C PRO A 65 -12.41 -38.67 -3.42
N PRO A 66 -12.98 -39.72 -4.02
CA PRO A 66 -13.64 -39.61 -5.31
C PRO A 66 -14.89 -38.73 -5.19
N VAL A 67 -15.05 -37.79 -6.12
CA VAL A 67 -16.27 -36.99 -6.27
C VAL A 67 -17.29 -37.75 -7.10
N GLU A 68 -18.56 -37.68 -6.70
CA GLU A 68 -19.66 -38.21 -7.50
C GLU A 68 -20.20 -37.10 -8.43
N PRO A 69 -20.54 -37.42 -9.69
CA PRO A 69 -21.15 -36.44 -10.59
C PRO A 69 -22.57 -36.10 -10.12
N THR A 70 -22.87 -34.82 -10.02
CA THR A 70 -24.24 -34.34 -9.78
C THR A 70 -25.08 -34.44 -11.05
N ASN A 71 -26.25 -35.08 -10.97
CA ASN A 71 -27.21 -35.16 -12.08
C ASN A 71 -27.72 -33.75 -12.46
N PRO A 72 -27.71 -33.37 -13.74
CA PRO A 72 -28.25 -32.09 -14.22
C PRO A 72 -29.77 -32.18 -14.41
N ASP A 73 -30.52 -32.48 -13.35
CA ASP A 73 -31.99 -32.37 -13.34
C ASP A 73 -32.40 -31.26 -12.37
N SER A 74 -32.03 -30.02 -12.74
CA SER A 74 -32.61 -28.79 -12.21
C SER A 74 -32.23 -27.67 -13.16
N GLU A 75 -32.85 -27.68 -14.34
CA GLU A 75 -32.95 -26.47 -15.15
C GLU A 75 -33.61 -25.38 -14.28
N PRO A 76 -33.02 -24.20 -14.12
CA PRO A 76 -33.69 -23.10 -13.45
C PRO A 76 -34.88 -22.69 -14.31
N LEU A 77 -36.10 -22.98 -13.82
CA LEU A 77 -37.32 -22.48 -14.43
C LEU A 77 -37.34 -20.95 -14.32
N LEU A 78 -36.90 -20.26 -15.38
CA LEU A 78 -37.22 -18.85 -15.60
C LEU A 78 -38.74 -18.74 -15.85
N THR A 79 -39.52 -18.64 -14.79
CA THR A 79 -40.95 -18.30 -14.89
C THR A 79 -41.11 -16.79 -14.76
N LEU A 80 -40.91 -16.06 -15.86
CA LEU A 80 -41.34 -14.67 -15.97
C LEU A 80 -42.88 -14.63 -16.05
N ALA A 81 -43.55 -14.69 -14.89
CA ALA A 81 -44.92 -14.24 -14.77
C ALA A 81 -44.90 -12.73 -14.48
N PRO A 82 -45.55 -11.88 -15.30
CA PRO A 82 -45.72 -10.47 -14.93
C PRO A 82 -46.73 -10.39 -13.78
N ASN A 83 -46.23 -10.23 -12.57
CA ASN A 83 -47.02 -9.78 -11.42
C ASN A 83 -47.02 -8.25 -11.41
N PRO A 84 -48.10 -7.55 -11.83
CA PRO A 84 -48.26 -6.16 -11.44
C PRO A 84 -48.52 -6.14 -9.93
N GLU A 85 -47.89 -5.22 -9.21
CA GLU A 85 -47.99 -5.02 -7.75
C GLU A 85 -46.96 -5.81 -6.93
N GLY A 86 -45.72 -5.32 -6.95
CA GLY A 86 -44.65 -5.70 -6.01
C GLY A 86 -43.57 -4.64 -6.03
N SER A 87 -43.36 -4.00 -4.89
CA SER A 87 -42.43 -2.88 -4.68
C SER A 87 -41.04 -3.18 -5.27
N VAL A 88 -40.59 -2.36 -6.22
CA VAL A 88 -39.22 -2.41 -6.73
C VAL A 88 -38.28 -1.97 -5.62
N SER A 89 -37.64 -2.94 -4.97
CA SER A 89 -36.45 -2.67 -4.17
C SER A 89 -35.33 -2.35 -5.16
N GLN A 90 -35.13 -1.05 -5.37
CA GLN A 90 -34.05 -0.49 -6.18
C GLN A 90 -32.73 -0.87 -5.49
N PHE A 91 -32.09 -1.95 -5.95
CA PHE A 91 -30.64 -2.06 -5.82
C PHE A 91 -30.04 -0.89 -6.63
N PRO A 92 -29.19 -0.03 -6.06
CA PRO A 92 -28.38 0.84 -6.88
C PRO A 92 -27.43 -0.06 -7.68
N SER A 93 -27.74 -0.24 -8.97
CA SER A 93 -26.72 -0.50 -9.98
C SER A 93 -25.98 0.81 -10.14
N ASP A 94 -25.01 1.08 -9.27
CA ASP A 94 -23.95 2.04 -9.60
C ASP A 94 -23.06 1.33 -10.62
N GLU A 95 -23.37 1.53 -11.90
CA GLU A 95 -22.38 1.33 -12.96
C GLU A 95 -21.16 2.19 -12.57
N PRO A 96 -19.95 1.60 -12.44
CA PRO A 96 -18.76 2.39 -12.20
C PRO A 96 -18.66 3.39 -13.35
N SER A 97 -18.63 4.68 -13.00
CA SER A 97 -18.38 5.74 -13.96
C SER A 97 -17.02 5.44 -14.58
N GLU A 98 -17.01 4.97 -15.82
CA GLU A 98 -15.82 4.70 -16.61
C GLU A 98 -15.19 6.05 -16.99
N GLU A 99 -14.56 6.70 -16.02
CA GLU A 99 -13.64 7.81 -16.28
C GLU A 99 -12.36 7.19 -16.85
N GLU A 100 -12.02 7.54 -18.09
CA GLU A 100 -10.75 7.16 -18.70
C GLU A 100 -9.60 7.57 -17.75
N PRO A 101 -8.65 6.68 -17.43
CA PRO A 101 -7.62 7.01 -16.47
C PRO A 101 -6.72 8.10 -17.06
N GLU A 102 -6.85 9.32 -16.53
CA GLU A 102 -5.93 10.43 -16.82
C GLU A 102 -4.53 10.18 -16.20
N SER A 103 -4.44 9.21 -15.29
CA SER A 103 -3.25 8.78 -14.58
C SER A 103 -2.64 7.51 -15.17
N SER A 104 -1.31 7.39 -15.07
CA SER A 104 -0.59 6.16 -15.45
C SER A 104 -0.90 4.99 -14.51
N ILE A 105 -1.27 5.28 -13.26
CA ILE A 105 -1.74 4.32 -12.27
C ILE A 105 -3.27 4.29 -12.29
N SER A 106 -3.87 3.11 -12.40
CA SER A 106 -5.31 2.93 -12.16
C SER A 106 -5.56 2.22 -10.84
N LEU A 107 -6.61 2.63 -10.13
CA LEU A 107 -7.05 2.11 -8.85
C LEU A 107 -8.54 1.84 -8.90
N GLN A 108 -8.94 0.69 -8.36
CA GLN A 108 -10.32 0.25 -8.21
C GLN A 108 -10.51 -0.26 -6.77
N ALA A 109 -11.69 0.04 -6.20
CA ALA A 109 -12.12 -0.55 -4.95
C ALA A 109 -13.01 -1.76 -5.24
N GLY A 110 -12.77 -2.88 -4.56
CA GLY A 110 -13.60 -4.08 -4.69
C GLY A 110 -14.99 -3.92 -4.10
N GLN A 111 -15.18 -2.93 -3.21
CA GLN A 111 -16.44 -2.61 -2.56
C GLN A 111 -16.64 -1.09 -2.54
N THR A 112 -17.85 -0.63 -2.87
CA THR A 112 -18.25 0.79 -2.81
C THR A 112 -19.00 1.14 -1.53
N GLU A 113 -19.47 0.15 -0.78
CA GLU A 113 -20.11 0.28 0.52
C GLU A 113 -19.69 -0.87 1.45
N VAL A 114 -19.28 -0.56 2.68
CA VAL A 114 -18.83 -1.53 3.68
C VAL A 114 -19.25 -1.11 5.10
N GLY A 115 -19.31 -2.04 6.05
CA GLY A 115 -19.49 -1.69 7.45
C GLY A 115 -18.25 -1.04 8.09
N ALA A 116 -18.42 -0.37 9.23
CA ALA A 116 -17.28 0.09 10.03
C ALA A 116 -16.30 -1.05 10.35
N MET A 117 -15.01 -0.81 10.12
CA MET A 117 -13.91 -1.76 10.32
C MET A 117 -13.94 -2.99 9.39
N GLU A 118 -14.83 -3.01 8.40
CA GLU A 118 -14.81 -4.03 7.36
C GLU A 118 -13.64 -3.81 6.40
N ARG A 119 -13.21 -4.89 5.75
CA ARG A 119 -12.11 -4.84 4.78
C ARG A 119 -12.62 -4.23 3.48
N ILE A 120 -11.85 -3.28 2.96
CA ILE A 120 -12.01 -2.74 1.60
C ILE A 120 -10.81 -3.21 0.79
N ASP A 121 -11.05 -4.05 -0.21
CA ASP A 121 -10.00 -4.50 -1.12
C ASP A 121 -9.72 -3.41 -2.16
N LEU A 122 -8.44 -3.13 -2.39
CA LEU A 122 -7.95 -2.16 -3.36
C LEU A 122 -7.07 -2.88 -4.37
N THR A 123 -7.40 -2.74 -5.65
CA THR A 123 -6.67 -3.36 -6.76
C THR A 123 -6.35 -2.30 -7.80
N GLY A 124 -5.31 -2.52 -8.59
CA GLY A 124 -5.00 -1.60 -9.67
C GLY A 124 -3.92 -2.10 -10.60
N VAL A 125 -3.69 -1.32 -11.66
CA VAL A 125 -2.61 -1.53 -12.62
C VAL A 125 -1.68 -0.33 -12.65
N TYR A 126 -0.39 -0.59 -12.77
CA TYR A 126 0.65 0.42 -12.94
C TYR A 126 1.66 -0.05 -14.00
N PRO A 127 1.40 0.22 -15.28
CA PRO A 127 2.31 -0.12 -16.38
C PRO A 127 3.67 0.56 -16.19
N GLY A 128 4.74 -0.22 -16.29
CA GLY A 128 6.11 0.27 -16.09
C GLY A 128 6.53 0.55 -14.63
N GLY A 129 5.63 0.40 -13.66
CA GLY A 129 5.91 0.60 -12.24
C GLY A 129 6.40 -0.66 -11.49
N GLU A 130 7.04 -1.61 -12.18
CA GLU A 130 7.42 -2.89 -11.57
C GLU A 130 8.36 -2.69 -10.37
N GLY A 131 7.97 -3.25 -9.21
CA GLY A 131 8.72 -3.11 -7.96
C GLY A 131 8.50 -1.79 -7.22
N ALA A 132 7.69 -0.87 -7.76
CA ALA A 132 7.32 0.36 -7.08
C ALA A 132 6.57 0.10 -5.76
N ILE A 133 6.75 1.01 -4.81
CA ILE A 133 6.03 1.02 -3.54
C ILE A 133 4.97 2.10 -3.62
N LEU A 134 3.70 1.69 -3.55
CA LEU A 134 2.56 2.57 -3.59
C LEU A 134 2.05 2.84 -2.18
N GLN A 135 1.99 4.10 -1.80
CA GLN A 135 1.45 4.58 -0.54
C GLN A 135 -0.04 4.86 -0.71
N VAL A 136 -0.89 4.20 0.08
CA VAL A 136 -2.33 4.51 0.09
C VAL A 136 -2.53 5.84 0.80
N GLN A 137 -3.34 6.72 0.22
CA GLN A 137 -3.74 7.99 0.81
C GLN A 137 -5.25 8.07 0.98
N GLN A 138 -5.67 8.74 2.04
CA GLN A 138 -7.07 9.03 2.33
C GLN A 138 -7.30 10.54 2.27
N PHE A 139 -8.41 10.95 1.67
CA PHE A 139 -8.81 12.35 1.68
C PHE A 139 -9.54 12.68 2.98
N GLU A 140 -8.93 13.53 3.81
CA GLU A 140 -9.48 13.97 5.07
C GLU A 140 -9.33 15.49 5.22
N ASN A 141 -10.36 16.15 5.71
CA ASN A 141 -10.31 17.58 6.05
C ASN A 141 -9.87 18.50 4.90
N GLY A 142 -10.14 18.10 3.65
CA GLY A 142 -9.76 18.88 2.47
C GLY A 142 -8.34 18.63 1.96
N THR A 143 -7.61 17.66 2.51
CA THR A 143 -6.22 17.34 2.14
C THR A 143 -6.04 15.82 2.04
N TRP A 144 -5.10 15.40 1.20
CA TRP A 144 -4.68 14.00 1.12
C TRP A 144 -3.64 13.71 2.20
N GLY A 145 -3.88 12.68 3.00
CA GLY A 145 -2.95 12.20 4.02
C GLY A 145 -2.61 10.73 3.82
N ASP A 146 -1.43 10.34 4.28
CA ASP A 146 -0.98 8.95 4.19
C ASP A 146 -1.82 8.06 5.11
N PHE A 147 -2.39 7.02 4.51
CA PHE A 147 -3.03 5.94 5.23
C PHE A 147 -1.98 4.87 5.51
N PRO A 148 -1.93 4.22 6.69
CA PRO A 148 -0.83 3.34 7.09
C PRO A 148 -0.85 1.97 6.38
N VAL A 149 -0.98 1.95 5.05
CA VAL A 149 -0.97 0.78 4.18
C VAL A 149 -0.21 1.12 2.91
N THR A 150 0.67 0.20 2.51
CA THR A 150 1.40 0.26 1.24
C THR A 150 1.05 -0.95 0.39
N ALA A 151 1.27 -0.83 -0.91
CA ALA A 151 1.20 -1.94 -1.87
C ALA A 151 2.50 -2.00 -2.67
N THR A 152 2.92 -3.20 -3.06
CA THR A 152 4.05 -3.36 -3.98
C THR A 152 3.51 -3.77 -5.33
N VAL A 153 4.01 -3.16 -6.39
CA VAL A 153 3.64 -3.51 -7.75
C VAL A 153 4.41 -4.75 -8.19
N SER A 154 3.68 -5.73 -8.71
CA SER A 154 4.24 -6.91 -9.35
C SER A 154 3.43 -7.33 -10.57
N ASN A 155 4.13 -7.68 -11.64
CA ASN A 155 3.54 -7.93 -12.96
C ASN A 155 2.66 -6.75 -13.40
N GLU A 156 3.12 -5.51 -13.18
CA GLU A 156 2.39 -4.27 -13.51
C GLU A 156 1.03 -4.13 -12.81
N THR A 157 0.78 -4.92 -11.76
CA THR A 157 -0.47 -4.89 -10.98
C THR A 157 -0.17 -4.76 -9.49
N PHE A 158 -1.14 -4.29 -8.73
CA PHE A 158 -1.04 -4.27 -7.27
C PHE A 158 -2.37 -4.64 -6.64
N THR A 159 -2.29 -5.18 -5.43
CA THR A 159 -3.46 -5.48 -4.60
C THR A 159 -3.09 -5.23 -3.15
N THR A 160 -4.00 -4.61 -2.42
CA THR A 160 -3.88 -4.39 -0.98
C THR A 160 -5.28 -4.32 -0.37
N TYR A 161 -5.36 -4.10 0.93
CA TYR A 161 -6.62 -3.86 1.60
C TYR A 161 -6.46 -2.82 2.70
N ILE A 162 -7.54 -2.12 2.98
CA ILE A 162 -7.63 -1.16 4.09
C ILE A 162 -8.79 -1.52 5.00
N GLN A 163 -8.72 -1.05 6.25
CA GLN A 163 -9.78 -1.15 7.24
C GLN A 163 -9.88 0.17 7.97
N THR A 164 -11.08 0.74 8.01
CA THR A 164 -11.31 2.01 8.71
C THR A 164 -12.72 2.02 9.29
N GLY A 165 -12.84 2.60 10.48
CA GLY A 165 -14.11 2.80 11.17
C GLY A 165 -14.68 4.20 10.97
N LYS A 166 -14.14 5.00 10.05
CA LYS A 166 -14.60 6.38 9.80
C LYS A 166 -15.87 6.38 8.95
N PRO A 167 -17.06 6.66 9.53
CA PRO A 167 -18.32 6.54 8.81
C PRO A 167 -18.47 7.61 7.72
N GLY A 168 -19.29 7.30 6.73
CA GLY A 168 -19.63 8.18 5.61
C GLY A 168 -18.77 7.97 4.36
N PRO A 169 -18.82 8.92 3.40
CA PRO A 169 -18.06 8.82 2.17
C PRO A 169 -16.57 9.07 2.42
N ASN A 170 -15.75 8.09 2.06
CA ASN A 170 -14.30 8.16 2.12
C ASN A 170 -13.73 8.11 0.69
N ARG A 171 -12.68 8.91 0.44
CA ARG A 171 -11.95 8.89 -0.83
C ARG A 171 -10.56 8.34 -0.59
N PHE A 172 -10.13 7.43 -1.45
CA PHE A 172 -8.80 6.84 -1.42
C PHE A 172 -8.11 7.02 -2.77
N ARG A 173 -6.79 7.07 -2.74
CA ARG A 173 -5.93 7.02 -3.92
C ARG A 173 -4.62 6.34 -3.53
N VAL A 174 -3.76 6.06 -4.51
CA VAL A 174 -2.39 5.64 -4.26
C VAL A 174 -1.41 6.63 -4.89
N VAL A 175 -0.22 6.73 -4.32
CA VAL A 175 0.90 7.50 -4.84
C VAL A 175 2.17 6.66 -4.85
N ASP A 176 2.97 6.73 -5.90
CA ASP A 176 4.31 6.15 -5.92
C ASP A 176 5.24 6.95 -5.00
N THR A 177 5.92 6.27 -4.07
CA THR A 177 6.84 6.91 -3.12
C THR A 177 8.14 7.43 -3.74
N ASP A 178 8.52 6.97 -4.93
CA ASP A 178 9.76 7.35 -5.59
C ASP A 178 9.56 8.49 -6.60
N ASP A 179 8.53 8.40 -7.45
CA ASP A 179 8.29 9.33 -8.56
C ASP A 179 7.09 10.29 -8.35
N ASP A 180 6.39 10.19 -7.20
CA ASP A 180 5.20 10.98 -6.86
C ASP A 180 4.04 10.85 -7.88
N GLU A 181 4.00 9.77 -8.64
CA GLU A 181 2.92 9.48 -9.60
C GLU A 181 1.63 9.11 -8.86
N ILE A 182 0.48 9.64 -9.31
CA ILE A 182 -0.79 9.58 -8.56
C ILE A 182 -1.83 8.80 -9.35
N SER A 183 -2.59 7.94 -8.69
CA SER A 183 -3.74 7.26 -9.30
C SER A 183 -5.00 8.11 -9.39
N ASN A 184 -5.99 7.63 -10.14
CA ASN A 184 -7.36 8.07 -9.98
C ASN A 184 -7.85 7.84 -8.54
N GLU A 185 -8.95 8.50 -8.19
CA GLU A 185 -9.55 8.38 -6.86
C GLU A 185 -10.68 7.36 -6.86
N VAL A 186 -10.82 6.64 -5.75
CA VAL A 186 -11.95 5.75 -5.50
C VAL A 186 -12.76 6.22 -4.29
N LYS A 187 -14.08 6.06 -4.37
CA LYS A 187 -15.02 6.49 -3.32
C LYS A 187 -15.66 5.25 -2.68
N VAL A 188 -15.61 5.17 -1.36
CA VAL A 188 -16.20 4.07 -0.58
C VAL A 188 -17.00 4.64 0.57
N THR A 189 -18.24 4.20 0.73
CA THR A 189 -19.13 4.59 1.83
C THR A 189 -18.99 3.60 2.99
N ILE A 190 -18.77 4.12 4.20
CA ILE A 190 -18.62 3.30 5.40
C ILE A 190 -19.84 3.50 6.30
N GLY A 191 -20.51 2.40 6.65
CA GLY A 191 -21.71 2.36 7.48
C GLY A 191 -21.48 2.43 8.99
#